data_AF-A0A067BXX6-F1
#
_entry.id   AF-A0A067BXX6-F1
#
_cell.length_a   1.000
_cell.length_b   1.000
_cell.length_c   1.000
_cell.angle_alpha   90.00
_cell.angle_beta   90.00
_cell.angle_gamma   90.00
#
_symmetry.space_group_name_H-M   'P 1'
#
loop_
_entity.id
_entity.type
_entity.pdbx_description
1 polymer ?
#
loop_
_entity_poly.entity_id
_entity_poly.type
_entity_poly.pdbx_seq_one_letter_code
_entity_poly.pdbx_strand_id
1 'polypeptide(L)'
;MNGATCTTGDLTLHNVMMKSPVWANCSTFVELPDGATIVNILPIASATATSLPAGFCTSTCPQYLLSVVKSLPSCTLNGKNISDPSVLSTLCPNAKLENKSGASTLSVFLWSYVVVFVTAVATLF
;
A
#
# COMPACT_ATOMS: atom_id res chain seq x y z
N MET A 1 -18.75 12.37 -12.10
CA MET A 1 -19.29 11.07 -12.52
C MET A 1 -19.22 10.14 -11.32
N ASN A 2 -20.35 9.80 -10.72
CA ASN A 2 -20.39 8.73 -9.73
C ASN A 2 -20.27 7.41 -10.49
N GLY A 3 -19.32 6.55 -10.11
CA GLY A 3 -19.07 5.29 -10.82
C GLY A 3 -20.30 4.38 -10.82
N ALA A 4 -20.33 3.38 -11.70
CA ALA A 4 -21.38 2.37 -11.70
C ALA A 4 -21.49 1.69 -10.32
N THR A 5 -22.70 1.25 -9.95
CA THR A 5 -22.91 0.49 -8.71
C THR A 5 -22.04 -0.78 -8.72
N CYS A 6 -21.37 -1.08 -7.62
CA CYS A 6 -20.54 -2.29 -7.50
C CYS A 6 -21.36 -3.55 -7.78
N THR A 7 -20.82 -4.44 -8.61
CA THR A 7 -21.37 -5.78 -8.84
C THR A 7 -21.00 -6.73 -7.72
N THR A 8 -21.62 -7.92 -7.66
CA THR A 8 -21.23 -8.97 -6.72
C THR A 8 -19.76 -9.39 -6.89
N GLY A 9 -19.24 -9.37 -8.11
CA GLY A 9 -17.83 -9.63 -8.39
C GLY A 9 -16.92 -8.58 -7.76
N ASP A 10 -17.27 -7.30 -7.91
CA ASP A 10 -16.53 -6.18 -7.31
C ASP A 10 -16.53 -6.25 -5.78
N LEU A 11 -17.69 -6.60 -5.18
CA LEU A 11 -17.83 -6.78 -3.74
C LEU A 11 -17.00 -7.97 -3.22
N THR A 12 -16.89 -9.03 -4.01
CA THR A 12 -16.05 -10.19 -3.67
C THR A 12 -14.58 -9.80 -3.69
N LEU A 13 -14.14 -9.11 -4.75
CA LEU A 13 -12.77 -8.61 -4.85
C LEU A 13 -12.43 -7.64 -3.72
N HIS A 14 -13.32 -6.69 -3.42
CA HIS A 14 -13.18 -5.78 -2.29
C HIS A 14 -13.03 -6.55 -0.97
N ASN A 15 -13.86 -7.55 -0.70
CA ASN A 15 -13.75 -8.35 0.52
C ASN A 15 -12.43 -9.12 0.62
N VAL A 16 -11.94 -9.70 -0.48
CA VAL A 16 -10.65 -10.41 -0.51
C VAL A 16 -9.50 -9.43 -0.25
N MET A 17 -9.52 -8.27 -0.90
CA MET A 17 -8.49 -7.24 -0.72
C MET A 17 -8.49 -6.72 0.72
N MET A 18 -9.66 -6.43 1.30
CA MET A 18 -9.76 -5.89 2.66
C MET A 18 -9.37 -6.89 3.76
N LYS A 19 -9.53 -8.20 3.48
CA LYS A 19 -9.07 -9.30 4.35
C LYS A 19 -7.64 -9.74 4.06
N SER A 20 -6.98 -9.15 3.07
CA SER A 20 -5.58 -9.48 2.80
C SER A 20 -4.70 -8.98 3.95
N PRO A 21 -3.64 -9.73 4.29
CA PRO A 21 -2.70 -9.30 5.32
C PRO A 21 -2.04 -7.98 4.93
N VAL A 22 -1.86 -7.11 5.92
CA VAL A 22 -1.11 -5.87 5.72
C VAL A 22 0.34 -6.22 5.40
N TRP A 23 0.95 -5.43 4.52
CA TRP A 23 2.38 -5.57 4.23
C TRP A 23 3.22 -5.50 5.51
N ALA A 24 4.13 -6.47 5.71
CA ALA A 24 4.85 -6.70 6.96
C ALA A 24 5.56 -5.45 7.51
N ASN A 25 6.17 -4.63 6.65
CA ASN A 25 6.83 -3.41 7.09
C ASN A 25 5.85 -2.35 7.60
N CYS A 26 4.65 -2.32 7.00
CA CYS A 26 3.60 -1.43 7.49
C CYS A 26 2.98 -1.96 8.79
N SER A 27 2.66 -3.25 8.86
CA SER A 27 2.10 -3.86 10.07
C SER A 27 3.05 -3.76 11.27
N THR A 28 4.35 -3.93 11.04
CA THR A 28 5.38 -3.74 12.06
C THR A 28 5.46 -2.29 12.52
N PHE A 29 5.40 -1.32 11.59
CA PHE A 29 5.45 0.10 11.92
C PHE A 29 4.25 0.54 12.76
N VAL A 30 3.06 0.03 12.44
CA VAL A 30 1.83 0.35 13.17
C VAL A 30 1.54 -0.59 14.34
N GLU A 31 2.50 -1.42 14.72
CA GLU A 31 2.42 -2.37 15.85
C GLU A 31 1.13 -3.21 15.82
N LEU A 32 0.73 -3.65 14.63
CA LEU A 32 -0.46 -4.48 14.47
C LEU A 32 -0.21 -5.91 14.97
N PRO A 33 -1.24 -6.58 15.51
CA PRO A 33 -1.16 -7.99 15.84
C PRO A 33 -0.96 -8.85 14.58
N ASP A 34 -0.39 -10.04 14.77
CA ASP A 34 -0.25 -11.03 13.71
C ASP A 34 -1.63 -11.36 13.10
N GLY A 35 -1.69 -11.39 11.77
CA GLY A 35 -2.93 -11.59 11.03
C GLY A 35 -3.79 -10.33 10.88
N ALA A 36 -3.30 -9.15 11.25
CA ALA A 36 -4.00 -7.91 10.92
C ALA A 36 -4.13 -7.71 9.40
N THR A 37 -5.30 -7.23 9.01
CA THR A 37 -5.71 -7.09 7.62
C THR A 37 -5.91 -5.64 7.24
N ILE A 38 -6.07 -5.36 5.95
CA ILE A 38 -6.23 -3.99 5.43
C ILE A 38 -7.40 -3.27 6.09
N VAL A 39 -8.50 -3.96 6.43
CA VAL A 39 -9.64 -3.35 7.15
C VAL A 39 -9.25 -2.83 8.55
N ASN A 40 -8.19 -3.34 9.18
CA ASN A 40 -7.72 -2.88 10.49
C ASN A 40 -7.03 -1.50 10.43
N ILE A 41 -6.57 -1.08 9.25
CA ILE A 41 -5.81 0.17 9.05
C ILE A 41 -6.49 1.16 8.12
N LEU A 42 -7.38 0.70 7.25
CA LEU A 42 -7.97 1.52 6.20
C LEU A 42 -9.42 1.90 6.57
N PRO A 43 -9.71 3.19 6.81
CA PRO A 43 -11.02 3.64 7.28
C PRO A 43 -12.01 3.80 6.12
N ILE A 44 -12.19 2.76 5.31
CA ILE A 44 -13.12 2.82 4.16
C ILE A 44 -14.58 2.60 4.60
N ALA A 45 -14.81 1.81 5.66
CA ALA A 45 -16.16 1.37 6.02
C ALA A 45 -16.54 1.46 7.52
N SER A 46 -15.58 1.58 8.43
CA SER A 46 -15.88 1.68 9.87
C SER A 46 -14.85 2.56 10.57
N ALA A 47 -15.35 3.39 11.50
CA ALA A 47 -14.65 4.37 12.31
C ALA A 47 -13.62 3.78 13.30
N THR A 48 -13.07 2.61 13.01
CA THR A 48 -11.94 2.00 13.72
C THR A 48 -10.63 2.37 13.03
N ALA A 49 -10.44 3.66 12.76
CA ALA A 49 -9.08 4.16 12.61
C ALA A 49 -8.42 3.98 13.98
N THR A 50 -7.76 2.84 14.18
CA THR A 50 -6.82 2.65 15.29
C THR A 50 -5.93 3.89 15.32
N SER A 51 -5.70 4.46 16.50
CA SER A 51 -4.82 5.63 16.67
C SER A 51 -3.47 5.32 16.01
N LEU A 52 -3.29 5.83 14.79
CA LEU A 52 -2.10 5.54 14.00
C LEU A 52 -0.91 6.16 14.71
N PRO A 53 0.22 5.43 14.86
CA PRO A 53 1.38 5.96 15.55
C PRO A 53 1.93 7.20 14.86
N ALA A 54 2.58 8.06 15.64
CA ALA A 54 3.27 9.22 15.14
C ALA A 54 4.26 8.81 14.04
N GLY A 55 4.21 9.51 12.90
CA GLY A 55 5.04 9.20 11.74
C GLY A 55 4.43 8.21 10.75
N PHE A 56 3.20 7.73 10.95
CA PHE A 56 2.49 6.94 9.94
C PHE A 56 2.47 7.63 8.58
N CYS A 57 2.12 8.92 8.55
CA CYS A 57 2.06 9.71 7.32
C CYS A 57 3.43 10.01 6.69
N THR A 58 4.53 9.82 7.43
CA THR A 58 5.91 9.95 6.92
C THR A 58 6.53 8.60 6.56
N SER A 59 5.87 7.49 6.90
CA SER A 59 6.31 6.14 6.59
C SER A 59 5.95 5.73 5.15
N THR A 60 6.27 4.49 4.78
CA THR A 60 5.85 3.88 3.50
C THR A 60 4.44 3.28 3.55
N CYS A 61 3.80 3.19 4.73
CA CYS A 61 2.43 2.68 4.89
C CYS A 61 1.40 3.40 4.01
N PRO A 62 1.36 4.76 3.94
CA PRO A 62 0.37 5.46 3.15
C PRO A 62 0.52 5.12 1.65
N GLN A 63 1.74 4.95 1.14
CA GLN A 63 1.96 4.58 -0.25
C GLN A 63 1.45 3.18 -0.59
N TYR A 64 1.69 2.24 0.31
CA TYR A 64 1.14 0.90 0.21
C TYR A 64 -0.38 0.93 0.20
N LEU A 65 -1.00 1.63 1.15
CA LEU A 65 -2.46 1.78 1.22
C LEU A 65 -3.04 2.46 -0.01
N LEU A 66 -2.37 3.48 -0.54
CA LEU A 66 -2.78 4.14 -1.77
C LEU A 66 -2.80 3.16 -2.94
N SER A 67 -1.78 2.31 -3.04
CA SER A 67 -1.67 1.29 -4.09
C SER A 67 -2.78 0.26 -3.97
N VAL A 68 -3.13 -0.14 -2.75
CA VAL A 68 -4.26 -1.02 -2.46
C VAL A 68 -5.58 -0.39 -2.89
N VAL A 69 -5.86 0.85 -2.46
CA VAL A 69 -7.11 1.56 -2.79
C VAL A 69 -7.26 1.72 -4.30
N LYS A 70 -6.18 2.08 -5.01
CA LYS A 70 -6.19 2.21 -6.47
C LYS A 70 -6.36 0.87 -7.20
N SER A 71 -6.05 -0.25 -6.55
CA SER A 71 -6.23 -1.58 -7.14
C SER A 71 -7.67 -2.08 -7.00
N LEU A 72 -8.51 -1.42 -6.20
CA LEU A 72 -9.93 -1.74 -6.10
C LEU A 72 -10.66 -1.30 -7.39
N PRO A 73 -11.75 -2.00 -7.76
CA PRO A 73 -12.54 -1.61 -8.91
C PRO A 73 -13.26 -0.28 -8.63
N SER A 74 -13.18 0.64 -9.60
CA SER A 74 -13.83 1.95 -9.52
C SER A 74 -15.35 1.81 -9.61
N CYS A 75 -15.98 1.47 -8.50
CA CYS A 75 -17.43 1.30 -8.38
C CYS A 75 -17.96 1.97 -7.12
N THR A 76 -19.25 2.23 -7.12
CA THR A 76 -19.93 2.93 -6.04
C THR A 76 -20.66 1.94 -5.15
N LEU A 77 -20.35 1.94 -3.85
CA LEU A 77 -21.05 1.22 -2.80
C LEU A 77 -21.64 2.24 -1.82
N ASN A 78 -22.96 2.20 -1.59
CA ASN A 78 -23.67 3.17 -0.74
C ASN A 78 -23.39 4.64 -1.12
N GLY A 79 -23.29 4.94 -2.42
CA GLY A 79 -22.99 6.30 -2.89
C GLY A 79 -21.52 6.72 -2.77
N LYS A 80 -20.63 5.87 -2.24
CA LYS A 80 -19.20 6.13 -2.10
C LYS A 80 -18.38 5.28 -3.06
N ASN A 81 -17.42 5.88 -3.74
CA ASN A 81 -16.49 5.14 -4.59
C ASN A 81 -15.48 4.39 -3.70
N ILE A 82 -15.36 3.08 -3.87
CA ILE A 82 -14.48 2.24 -3.03
C ILE A 82 -13.00 2.41 -3.37
N SER A 83 -12.67 2.89 -4.56
CA SER A 83 -11.30 3.18 -5.01
C SER A 83 -10.91 4.64 -4.82
N ASP A 84 -11.72 5.41 -4.07
CA ASP A 84 -11.47 6.82 -3.81
C ASP A 84 -10.30 7.00 -2.82
N PRO A 85 -9.15 7.56 -3.25
CA PRO A 85 -8.00 7.77 -2.38
C PRO A 85 -8.21 8.93 -1.39
N SER A 86 -9.31 9.69 -1.49
CA SER A 86 -9.58 10.84 -0.62
C SER A 86 -9.60 10.50 0.87
N VAL A 87 -9.93 9.25 1.21
CA VAL A 87 -9.87 8.73 2.59
C VAL A 87 -8.43 8.77 3.13
N LEU A 88 -7.45 8.43 2.29
CA LEU A 88 -6.04 8.44 2.67
C LEU A 88 -5.47 9.85 2.70
N SER A 89 -5.91 10.73 1.80
CA SER A 89 -5.58 12.17 1.85
C SER A 89 -6.13 12.84 3.12
N THR A 90 -7.27 12.36 3.63
CA THR A 90 -7.84 12.85 4.91
C THR A 90 -7.03 12.37 6.11
N LEU A 91 -6.51 11.13 6.06
CA LEU A 91 -5.61 10.59 7.09
C LEU A 91 -4.25 11.30 7.11
N CYS A 92 -3.73 11.64 5.94
CA CYS A 92 -2.40 12.19 5.76
C CYS A 92 -2.39 13.39 4.79
N PRO A 93 -2.94 14.55 5.20
CA PRO A 93 -3.09 15.72 4.34
C PRO A 93 -1.76 16.31 3.85
N ASN A 94 -0.67 16.10 4.60
CA ASN A 94 0.67 16.60 4.28
C ASN A 94 1.59 15.53 3.67
N ALA A 95 1.12 14.29 3.49
CA ALA A 95 1.95 13.26 2.91
C ALA A 95 2.04 13.46 1.39
N LYS A 96 3.27 13.56 0.87
CA LYS A 96 3.52 13.53 -0.57
C LYS A 96 3.28 12.10 -1.07
N LEU A 97 2.01 11.79 -1.35
CA LEU A 97 1.53 10.49 -1.81
C LEU A 97 1.93 10.22 -3.28
N GLU A 98 3.24 10.21 -3.56
CA GLU A 98 3.77 9.80 -4.86
C GLU A 98 3.78 8.30 -5.03
N ASN A 99 3.17 7.82 -6.12
CA ASN A 99 2.98 6.43 -6.54
C ASN A 99 4.31 5.65 -6.65
N LYS A 100 5.00 5.40 -5.54
CA LYS A 100 6.11 4.43 -5.44
C LYS A 100 5.52 3.14 -4.90
N SER A 101 4.71 2.50 -5.75
CA SER A 101 4.46 1.07 -5.67
C SER A 101 5.81 0.39 -5.43
N GLY A 102 5.89 -0.46 -4.40
CA GLY A 102 7.13 -1.00 -3.88
C GLY A 102 8.07 -1.50 -4.98
N ALA A 103 9.19 -0.79 -5.15
CA ALA A 103 10.35 -1.25 -5.90
C ALA A 103 11.63 -0.74 -5.22
N SER A 104 11.69 -0.77 -3.89
CA SER A 104 12.96 -0.66 -3.16
C SER A 104 13.53 -2.05 -2.92
N THR A 105 14.09 -2.65 -3.97
CA THR A 105 15.10 -3.73 -3.85
C THR A 105 15.91 -3.99 -5.12
N LEU A 106 15.61 -3.34 -6.26
CA LEU A 106 16.38 -3.58 -7.50
C LEU A 106 17.68 -2.79 -7.62
N SER A 107 17.98 -1.84 -6.72
CA SER A 107 19.18 -0.99 -6.85
C SER A 107 20.44 -1.57 -6.20
N VAL A 108 20.31 -2.47 -5.21
CA VAL A 108 21.49 -2.95 -4.45
C VAL A 108 22.18 -4.14 -5.14
N PHE A 109 21.43 -4.99 -5.86
CA PHE A 109 22.01 -6.18 -6.50
C PHE A 109 22.78 -5.90 -7.79
N LEU A 110 22.56 -4.75 -8.44
CA LEU A 110 23.28 -4.37 -9.66
C LEU A 110 24.70 -3.85 -9.38
N TRP A 111 24.97 -3.32 -8.19
CA TRP A 111 26.32 -2.87 -7.83
C TRP A 111 27.25 -4.04 -7.51
N SER A 112 26.75 -5.13 -6.91
CA SER A 112 27.59 -6.29 -6.61
C SER A 112 28.07 -7.02 -7.87
N TYR A 113 27.26 -7.08 -8.94
CA TYR A 113 27.68 -7.73 -10.18
C TYR A 113 28.76 -6.96 -10.94
N VAL A 114 28.71 -5.62 -10.95
CA VAL A 114 29.71 -4.79 -11.66
C VAL A 114 31.06 -4.87 -10.97
N VAL A 115 31.11 -4.86 -9.63
CA VAL A 115 32.39 -4.94 -8.89
C VAL A 115 33.06 -6.30 -9.06
N VAL A 116 32.28 -7.39 -9.10
CA VAL A 116 32.81 -8.75 -9.33
C VAL A 116 33.33 -8.92 -10.75
N PHE A 117 32.69 -8.32 -11.76
CA PHE A 117 33.18 -8.40 -13.15
C PHE A 117 34.47 -7.60 -13.38
N VAL A 118 34.61 -6.42 -12.77
CA VAL A 118 35.82 -5.58 -12.95
C VAL A 118 37.06 -6.20 -12.28
N THR A 119 36.88 -6.89 -11.15
CA THR A 119 37.99 -7.55 -10.44
C THR A 119 38.44 -8.86 -11.11
N ALA A 120 37.53 -9.59 -11.75
CA ALA A 120 37.88 -10.80 -12.50
C ALA A 120 38.66 -10.51 -13.80
N VAL A 121 38.42 -9.38 -14.46
CA VAL A 121 39.15 -9.01 -15.70
C VAL A 121 40.55 -8.48 -15.40
N ALA A 122 40.76 -7.82 -14.25
CA ALA A 122 42.06 -7.28 -13.86
C ALA A 122 43.07 -8.33 -13.35
N THR A 123 42.66 -9.60 -13.17
CA THR A 123 43.53 -10.70 -12.75
C THR A 123 43.91 -11.66 -13.90
N LEU A 124 43.44 -11.39 -15.12
CA LEU A 124 43.66 -12.20 -16.32
C LEU A 124 44.53 -11.53 -17.39
N PHE A 125 45.22 -10.43 -17.06
CA PHE A 125 46.27 -9.82 -17.89
C PHE A 125 47.54 -9.57 -17.07
#